data_AF-A0A1B0B177-F1
#
_entry.id   AF-A0A1B0B177-F1
#
_cell.length_a   1.000
_cell.length_b   1.000
_cell.length_c   1.000
_cell.angle_alpha   90.00
_cell.angle_beta   90.00
_cell.angle_gamma   90.00
#
_symmetry.space_group_name_H-M   'P 1'
#
loop_
_entity.id
_entity.type
_entity.pdbx_description
1 polymer ?
#
loop_
_entity_poly.entity_id
_entity_poly.type
_entity_poly.pdbx_seq_one_letter_code
_entity_poly.pdbx_strand_id
1 'polypeptide(L)'
;MVLKRHISLCPAGAVVTLILHYLISNAKAELTPPYFNLATGRKIYATATCGMDTDGPELYCKLVGANTENDHIDYSVIQGQVCDYCDPTIPEKNHAPEHAIDGTESWWQSPPLSRGMKFNEVNLTIDFGQVSA
;
A
#
# COMPACT_ATOMS: atom_id res chain seq x y z
N MET A 1 -58.15 19.89 38.77
CA MET A 1 -57.30 20.93 38.14
C MET A 1 -56.46 20.24 37.07
N VAL A 2 -56.95 20.17 35.82
CA VAL A 2 -56.19 19.63 34.68
C VAL A 2 -56.01 20.79 33.71
N LEU A 3 -54.82 21.37 33.69
CA LEU A 3 -54.49 22.50 32.83
C LEU A 3 -54.26 21.96 31.41
N LYS A 4 -55.32 21.98 30.58
CA LYS A 4 -55.26 21.57 29.18
C LYS A 4 -54.52 22.67 28.40
N ARG A 5 -53.19 22.54 28.26
CA ARG A 5 -52.38 23.43 27.41
C ARG A 5 -52.81 23.26 25.95
N HIS A 6 -53.54 24.22 25.42
CA HIS A 6 -53.76 24.37 23.99
C HIS A 6 -52.41 24.71 23.34
N ILE A 7 -51.79 23.71 22.71
CA ILE A 7 -50.63 23.92 21.83
C ILE A 7 -51.19 24.51 20.53
N SER A 8 -51.17 25.83 20.43
CA SER A 8 -51.45 26.55 19.18
C SER A 8 -50.27 26.28 18.24
N LEU A 9 -50.48 25.42 17.24
CA LEU A 9 -49.48 25.11 16.23
C LEU A 9 -49.32 26.36 15.33
N CYS A 10 -48.25 27.12 15.56
CA CYS A 10 -47.99 28.34 14.81
C CYS A 10 -47.75 27.99 13.32
N PRO A 11 -48.46 28.60 12.35
CA PRO A 11 -48.33 28.29 10.93
C PRO A 11 -46.90 28.48 10.39
N ALA A 12 -46.11 29.36 11.03
CA ALA A 12 -44.69 29.50 10.74
C ALA A 12 -43.89 28.20 10.98
N GLY A 13 -44.26 27.40 11.99
CA GLY A 13 -43.60 26.13 12.29
C GLY A 13 -43.83 25.07 11.20
N ALA A 14 -45.03 25.02 10.61
CA ALA A 14 -45.35 24.09 9.52
C ALA A 14 -44.63 24.43 8.21
N VAL A 15 -44.43 25.72 7.94
CA VAL A 15 -43.69 26.18 6.75
C VAL A 15 -42.20 25.87 6.89
N VAL A 16 -41.61 26.09 8.08
CA VAL A 16 -40.19 25.78 8.34
C VAL A 16 -39.92 24.29 8.21
N THR A 17 -40.81 23.42 8.71
CA THR A 17 -40.65 21.97 8.56
C THR A 17 -40.74 21.55 7.09
N LEU A 18 -41.70 22.07 6.33
CA LEU A 18 -41.81 21.80 4.89
C LEU A 18 -40.58 22.23 4.10
N ILE A 19 -40.03 23.42 4.39
CA ILE A 19 -38.80 23.90 3.76
C ILE A 19 -37.61 23.00 4.11
N LEU A 20 -37.47 22.61 5.38
CA LEU A 20 -36.38 21.74 5.82
C LEU A 20 -36.45 20.36 5.15
N HIS A 21 -37.65 19.76 5.05
CA HIS A 21 -37.84 18.50 4.33
C HIS A 21 -37.48 18.65 2.85
N TYR A 22 -37.92 19.74 2.20
CA TYR A 22 -37.58 20.01 0.80
C TYR A 22 -36.07 20.16 0.58
N LEU A 23 -35.36 20.84 1.50
CA LEU A 23 -33.90 20.99 1.43
C LEU A 23 -33.17 19.65 1.61
N ILE A 24 -33.61 18.80 2.56
CA ILE A 24 -33.03 17.47 2.78
C ILE A 24 -33.32 16.54 1.58
N SER A 25 -34.53 16.58 1.02
CA SER A 25 -34.90 15.79 -0.16
C SER A 25 -34.11 16.16 -1.42
N ASN A 26 -33.65 17.41 -1.52
CA ASN A 26 -32.82 17.89 -2.62
C ASN A 26 -31.31 17.94 -2.30
N ALA A 27 -30.90 17.47 -1.12
CA ALA A 27 -29.50 17.35 -0.77
C ALA A 27 -28.87 16.18 -1.54
N LYS A 28 -28.19 16.48 -2.65
CA LYS A 28 -27.29 15.51 -3.30
C LYS A 28 -26.04 15.38 -2.42
N ALA A 29 -25.94 14.30 -1.67
CA ALA A 29 -24.70 13.92 -1.01
C ALA A 29 -23.70 13.45 -2.07
N GLU A 30 -22.53 14.08 -2.11
CA GLU A 30 -21.38 13.58 -2.87
C GLU A 30 -20.88 12.30 -2.19
N LEU A 31 -21.18 11.14 -2.77
CA LEU A 31 -20.76 9.85 -2.25
C LEU A 31 -19.38 9.51 -2.84
N THR A 32 -18.34 10.15 -2.31
CA THR A 32 -16.97 9.72 -2.60
C THR A 32 -16.65 8.46 -1.79
N PRO A 33 -16.08 7.42 -2.42
CA PRO A 33 -15.60 6.28 -1.66
C PRO A 33 -14.50 6.73 -0.69
N PRO A 34 -14.34 6.04 0.45
CA PRO A 34 -13.25 6.35 1.37
C PRO A 34 -11.91 6.22 0.66
N TYR A 35 -10.91 7.00 1.10
CA TYR A 35 -9.56 6.86 0.61
C TYR A 35 -8.96 5.53 1.10
N PHE A 36 -8.40 4.74 0.19
CA PHE A 36 -7.72 3.49 0.52
C PHE A 36 -6.58 3.21 -0.46
N ASN A 37 -5.68 2.30 -0.08
CA ASN A 37 -4.60 1.85 -0.96
C ASN A 37 -5.15 0.91 -2.04
N LEU A 38 -5.13 1.36 -3.30
CA LEU A 38 -5.63 0.60 -4.44
C LEU A 38 -4.84 -0.68 -4.70
N ALA A 39 -3.56 -0.72 -4.30
CA ALA A 39 -2.63 -1.81 -4.57
C ALA A 39 -2.76 -2.98 -3.60
N THR A 40 -3.27 -2.75 -2.38
CA THR A 40 -3.36 -3.79 -1.35
C THR A 40 -4.20 -4.97 -1.85
N GLY A 41 -3.63 -6.17 -1.76
CA GLY A 41 -4.30 -7.41 -2.18
C GLY A 41 -4.52 -7.55 -3.69
N ARG A 42 -3.90 -6.71 -4.52
CA ARG A 42 -3.95 -6.83 -5.98
C ARG A 42 -2.93 -7.83 -6.50
N LYS A 43 -3.08 -8.21 -7.77
CA LYS A 43 -2.07 -9.02 -8.46
C LYS A 43 -0.92 -8.10 -8.86
N ILE A 44 0.30 -8.49 -8.54
CA ILE A 44 1.52 -7.77 -8.87
C ILE A 44 2.50 -8.71 -9.56
N TYR A 45 3.22 -8.19 -10.54
CA TYR A 45 4.18 -8.96 -11.34
C TYR A 45 5.43 -8.12 -11.56
N ALA A 46 6.61 -8.73 -11.39
CA ALA A 46 7.88 -8.13 -11.76
C ALA A 46 8.49 -8.92 -12.92
N THR A 47 9.12 -8.23 -13.88
CA THR A 47 9.87 -8.89 -14.96
C THR A 47 11.11 -9.61 -14.47
N ALA A 48 11.64 -9.22 -13.31
CA ALA A 48 12.72 -9.91 -12.63
C ALA A 48 12.71 -9.58 -11.13
N THR A 49 13.04 -10.58 -10.32
CA THR A 49 13.16 -10.48 -8.85
C THR A 49 14.48 -11.10 -8.43
N CYS A 50 15.12 -10.59 -7.38
CA CYS A 50 16.37 -11.14 -6.90
C CYS A 50 16.21 -12.58 -6.38
N GLY A 51 17.26 -13.39 -6.49
CA GLY A 51 17.25 -14.81 -6.10
C GLY A 51 16.42 -15.74 -7.00
N MET A 52 15.67 -15.20 -7.95
CA MET A 52 14.98 -15.97 -8.99
C MET A 52 15.90 -16.17 -10.20
N ASP A 53 15.78 -17.33 -10.85
CA ASP A 53 16.56 -17.74 -12.03
C ASP A 53 18.08 -17.71 -11.81
N THR A 54 18.53 -18.11 -10.62
CA THR A 54 19.93 -18.22 -10.23
C THR A 54 20.27 -19.62 -9.72
N ASP A 55 21.53 -20.04 -9.87
CA ASP A 55 22.05 -21.30 -9.32
C ASP A 55 22.39 -21.17 -7.82
N GLY A 56 21.44 -20.69 -7.02
CA GLY A 56 21.57 -20.48 -5.57
C GLY A 56 21.33 -19.05 -5.08
N PRO A 57 21.66 -18.74 -3.81
CA PRO A 57 21.46 -17.43 -3.20
C PRO A 57 22.19 -16.31 -3.94
N GLU A 58 21.52 -15.19 -4.16
CA GLU A 58 22.05 -14.07 -4.92
C GLU A 58 22.55 -12.94 -4.01
N LEU A 59 23.85 -12.64 -4.08
CA LEU A 59 24.46 -11.55 -3.30
C LEU A 59 23.99 -10.17 -3.77
N TYR A 60 23.62 -9.30 -2.83
CA TYR A 60 23.42 -7.88 -3.05
C TYR A 60 24.06 -7.05 -1.94
N CYS A 61 24.37 -5.80 -2.23
CA CYS A 61 24.98 -4.88 -1.29
C CYS A 61 24.22 -3.56 -1.23
N LYS A 62 23.99 -3.05 -0.02
CA LYS A 62 23.41 -1.74 0.23
C LYS A 62 24.47 -0.68 -0.04
N LEU A 63 24.06 0.44 -0.65
CA LEU A 63 24.97 1.56 -0.96
C LEU A 63 25.27 2.43 0.27
N VAL A 64 24.53 2.27 1.36
CA VAL A 64 24.88 2.88 2.64
C VAL A 64 26.13 2.19 3.20
N GLY A 65 27.15 2.98 3.53
CA GLY A 65 28.36 2.46 4.15
C GLY A 65 28.04 1.78 5.47
N ALA A 66 28.85 0.80 5.86
CA ALA A 66 28.69 0.10 7.12
C ALA A 66 28.96 1.04 8.30
N ASN A 67 27.90 1.50 8.96
CA ASN A 67 27.99 2.12 10.28
C ASN A 67 27.95 0.99 11.30
N THR A 68 29.11 0.56 11.79
CA THR A 68 29.26 -0.60 12.68
C THR A 68 28.78 -0.35 14.11
N GLU A 69 27.95 0.66 14.35
CA GLU A 69 27.66 1.13 15.72
C GLU A 69 26.51 0.40 16.42
N ASN A 70 25.65 -0.42 15.79
CA ASN A 70 24.60 -1.11 16.58
C ASN A 70 23.85 -2.32 16.00
N ASP A 71 24.19 -2.90 14.85
CA ASP A 71 23.33 -3.95 14.28
C ASP A 71 23.85 -5.37 14.54
N HIS A 72 23.21 -6.03 15.52
CA HIS A 72 23.29 -7.48 15.79
C HIS A 72 22.66 -8.35 14.68
N ILE A 73 22.70 -7.92 13.42
CA ILE A 73 22.06 -8.60 12.29
C ILE A 73 23.14 -9.21 11.40
N ASP A 74 22.94 -10.46 11.01
CA ASP A 74 23.84 -11.30 10.20
C ASP A 74 24.00 -10.74 8.77
N TYR A 75 24.81 -9.70 8.64
CA TYR A 75 25.21 -9.11 7.36
C TYR A 75 26.72 -9.27 7.15
N SER A 76 27.12 -9.48 5.91
CA SER A 76 28.53 -9.49 5.53
C SER A 76 28.97 -8.09 5.14
N VAL A 77 30.12 -7.63 5.66
CA VAL A 77 30.72 -6.35 5.23
C VAL A 77 31.75 -6.63 4.15
N ILE A 78 31.46 -6.21 2.91
CA ILE A 78 32.35 -6.37 1.76
C ILE A 78 32.75 -4.99 1.26
N GLN A 79 34.04 -4.67 1.30
CA GLN A 79 34.59 -3.38 0.86
C GLN A 79 33.92 -2.16 1.54
N GLY A 80 33.51 -2.29 2.80
CA GLY A 80 32.85 -1.23 3.56
C GLY A 80 31.35 -1.08 3.30
N GLN A 81 30.77 -1.93 2.45
CA GLN A 81 29.34 -1.99 2.19
C GLN A 81 28.68 -3.12 2.98
N VAL A 82 27.44 -2.90 3.40
CA VAL A 82 26.61 -3.93 4.06
C VAL A 82 25.96 -4.80 2.98
N CYS A 83 26.29 -6.08 2.95
CA CYS A 83 25.83 -7.03 1.95
C CYS A 83 25.05 -8.20 2.58
N ASP A 84 24.10 -8.71 1.81
CA ASP A 84 23.24 -9.84 2.16
C ASP A 84 22.90 -10.65 0.91
N TYR A 85 22.09 -11.69 1.05
CA TYR A 85 21.66 -12.57 -0.03
C TYR A 85 20.15 -12.57 -0.19
N CYS A 86 19.70 -12.62 -1.44
CA CYS A 86 18.34 -12.99 -1.78
C CYS A 86 18.24 -14.50 -2.00
N ASP A 87 17.31 -15.15 -1.30
CA ASP A 87 17.00 -16.56 -1.49
C ASP A 87 15.48 -16.77 -1.37
N PRO A 88 14.78 -17.14 -2.46
CA PRO A 88 13.34 -17.33 -2.44
C PRO A 88 12.88 -18.52 -1.59
N THR A 89 13.80 -19.42 -1.21
CA THR A 89 13.51 -20.58 -0.36
C THR A 89 13.57 -20.27 1.14
N ILE A 90 14.15 -19.13 1.52
CA ILE A 90 14.29 -18.67 2.91
C ILE A 90 13.35 -17.47 3.11
N PRO A 91 12.29 -17.58 3.93
CA PRO A 91 11.31 -16.51 4.10
C PRO A 91 11.92 -15.14 4.47
N GLU A 92 12.95 -15.10 5.32
CA GLU A 92 13.60 -13.86 5.74
C GLU A 92 14.51 -13.23 4.67
N LYS A 93 14.82 -13.97 3.61
CA LYS A 93 15.69 -13.54 2.48
C LYS A 93 14.93 -13.52 1.16
N ASN A 94 13.62 -13.75 1.20
CA ASN A 94 12.75 -13.69 0.03
C ASN A 94 12.20 -12.28 -0.13
N HIS A 95 12.30 -11.73 -1.34
CA HIS A 95 11.88 -10.36 -1.67
C HIS A 95 10.93 -10.35 -2.86
N ALA A 96 9.86 -11.13 -2.76
CA ALA A 96 8.86 -11.32 -3.82
C ALA A 96 8.07 -10.03 -4.13
N PRO A 97 7.51 -9.87 -5.35
CA PRO A 97 6.72 -8.70 -5.72
C PRO A 97 5.57 -8.39 -4.75
N GLU A 98 4.94 -9.41 -4.19
CA GLU A 98 3.83 -9.31 -3.24
C GLU A 98 4.20 -8.51 -1.99
N HIS A 99 5.47 -8.54 -1.56
CA HIS A 99 5.95 -7.78 -0.41
C HIS A 99 5.85 -6.26 -0.61
N ALA A 100 5.73 -5.77 -1.85
CA ALA A 100 5.52 -4.34 -2.11
C ALA A 100 4.10 -3.85 -1.79
N ILE A 101 3.13 -4.76 -1.60
CA ILE A 101 1.70 -4.44 -1.49
C ILE A 101 0.98 -5.16 -0.33
N ASP A 102 1.70 -5.95 0.46
CA ASP A 102 1.14 -6.75 1.54
C ASP A 102 0.82 -5.97 2.83
N GLY A 103 1.31 -4.73 2.92
CA GLY A 103 1.08 -3.83 4.07
C GLY A 103 2.03 -4.07 5.24
N THR A 104 3.07 -4.89 5.07
CA THR A 104 4.14 -5.13 6.05
C THR A 104 5.35 -4.21 5.78
N GLU A 105 6.41 -4.34 6.60
CA GLU A 105 7.70 -3.67 6.37
C GLU A 105 8.61 -4.45 5.39
N SER A 106 8.13 -5.58 4.87
CA SER A 106 8.83 -6.34 3.84
C SER A 106 8.92 -5.55 2.54
N TRP A 107 9.86 -5.91 1.68
CA TRP A 107 10.05 -5.24 0.39
C TRP A 107 10.26 -6.24 -0.74
N TRP A 108 9.88 -5.82 -1.95
CA TRP A 108 10.31 -6.45 -3.19
C TRP A 108 11.68 -5.91 -3.61
N GLN A 109 12.51 -6.77 -4.21
CA GLN A 109 13.82 -6.37 -4.70
C GLN A 109 14.10 -6.92 -6.11
N SER A 110 14.52 -6.02 -6.99
CA SER A 110 15.04 -6.38 -8.31
C SER A 110 16.41 -7.05 -8.21
N PRO A 111 16.87 -7.72 -9.27
CA PRO A 111 18.22 -8.25 -9.30
C PRO A 111 19.30 -7.15 -9.25
N PRO A 112 20.49 -7.44 -8.70
CA PRO A 112 21.61 -6.51 -8.71
C PRO A 112 22.22 -6.36 -10.11
N LEU A 113 22.82 -5.20 -10.39
CA LEU A 113 23.51 -4.95 -11.66
C LEU A 113 24.75 -5.84 -11.86
N SER A 114 25.30 -6.41 -10.79
CA SER A 114 26.35 -7.45 -10.88
C SER A 114 25.86 -8.70 -11.63
N ARG A 115 24.55 -9.00 -11.64
CA ARG A 115 23.97 -10.09 -12.45
C ARG A 115 23.82 -9.71 -13.93
N GLY A 116 23.90 -8.43 -14.27
CA GLY A 116 24.01 -7.96 -15.65
C GLY A 116 23.25 -6.68 -15.93
N MET A 117 23.72 -5.96 -16.95
CA MET A 117 23.19 -4.64 -17.33
C MET A 117 21.74 -4.66 -17.85
N LYS A 118 21.20 -5.82 -18.20
CA LYS A 118 19.78 -5.96 -18.56
C LYS A 118 18.84 -5.58 -17.40
N PHE A 119 19.31 -5.66 -16.16
CA PHE A 119 18.55 -5.29 -14.96
C PHE A 119 18.63 -3.79 -14.62
N ASN A 120 19.20 -2.96 -15.50
CA ASN A 120 19.02 -1.50 -15.40
C ASN A 120 17.55 -1.10 -15.67
N GLU A 121 16.77 -1.97 -16.31
CA GLU A 121 15.35 -1.77 -16.55
C GLU A 121 14.60 -3.02 -16.06
N VAL A 122 13.60 -2.79 -15.20
CA VAL A 122 12.68 -3.81 -14.70
C VAL A 122 11.29 -3.21 -14.65
N ASN A 123 10.27 -3.97 -15.04
CA ASN A 123 8.89 -3.54 -14.97
C ASN A 123 8.20 -4.21 -13.78
N LEU A 124 7.60 -3.39 -12.91
CA LEU A 124 6.72 -3.81 -11.82
C LEU A 124 5.29 -3.39 -12.17
N THR A 125 4.43 -4.38 -12.42
CA THR A 125 3.05 -4.19 -12.90
C THR A 125 2.07 -4.58 -11.83
N ILE A 126 1.16 -3.68 -11.45
CA ILE A 126 0.03 -3.95 -10.54
C ILE A 126 -1.26 -3.95 -11.35
N ASP A 127 -1.98 -5.06 -11.33
CA ASP A 127 -3.29 -5.19 -11.97
C ASP A 127 -4.40 -4.81 -10.98
N PHE A 128 -4.97 -3.62 -11.17
CA PHE A 128 -6.08 -3.12 -10.37
C PHE A 128 -7.44 -3.71 -10.76
N GLY A 129 -7.55 -4.37 -11.92
CA GLY A 129 -8.77 -5.04 -12.39
C GLY A 129 -9.96 -4.11 -12.68
N GLN A 130 -9.75 -2.80 -12.79
CA GLN A 130 -10.84 -1.86 -13.07
C GLN A 130 -11.13 -1.78 -14.57
N VAL A 131 -12.33 -2.19 -14.97
CA VAL A 131 -12.86 -1.92 -16.32
C VAL A 131 -13.46 -0.51 -16.34
N SER A 132 -13.13 0.29 -17.35
CA SER A 132 -13.81 1.57 -17.58
C SER A 132 -15.26 1.29 -17.97
N ALA A 133 -16.19 1.94 -17.26
CA ALA A 133 -17.61 1.93 -17.58
C ALA A 133 -17.91 2.82 -18.81
#